data_AF-A0A820C8V8-F1
#
_entry.id   AF-A0A820C8V8-F1
#
_cell.length_a   1.000
_cell.length_b   1.000
_cell.length_c   1.000
_cell.angle_alpha   90.00
_cell.angle_beta   90.00
_cell.angle_gamma   90.00
#
_symmetry.space_group_name_H-M   'P 1'
#
loop_
_entity.id
_entity.type
_entity.pdbx_description
1 polymer ?
#
loop_
_entity_poly.entity_id
_entity_poly.type
_entity_poly.pdbx_seq_one_letter_code
_entity_poly.pdbx_strand_id
1 'polypeptide(L)'
;MSNMVYSASILTSRNLNLYNTIKEKNPTTNAYFRPTWIDVNLSAVHSNVRLLKEYIGEKVHLMAVVKGNGYGHGMLEIAEASISAGA
;
A
#
# COMPACT_ATOMS: atom_id res chain seq x y z
N MET A 1 -7.25 12.95 -25.41
CA MET A 1 -7.63 12.03 -24.31
C MET A 1 -6.71 12.36 -23.14
N SER A 2 -7.28 12.88 -22.06
CA SER A 2 -6.58 13.56 -20.97
C SER A 2 -6.05 12.53 -19.96
N ASN A 3 -4.74 12.48 -19.75
CA ASN A 3 -4.12 11.69 -18.69
C ASN A 3 -4.03 12.55 -17.42
N MET A 4 -4.81 12.19 -16.40
CA MET A 4 -4.73 12.80 -15.08
C MET A 4 -3.80 11.95 -14.19
N VAL A 5 -2.65 12.52 -13.86
CA VAL A 5 -1.62 11.93 -12.98
C VAL A 5 -1.96 12.29 -11.53
N TYR A 6 -2.07 11.29 -10.65
CA TYR A 6 -2.26 11.46 -9.21
C TYR A 6 -0.98 11.07 -8.46
N SER A 7 -0.57 11.82 -7.42
CA SER A 7 0.66 11.54 -6.67
C SER A 7 0.51 11.69 -5.16
N ALA A 8 1.24 10.84 -4.45
CA ALA A 8 1.69 10.94 -3.06
C ALA A 8 0.63 10.97 -1.94
N SER A 9 -0.49 10.30 -2.14
CA SER A 9 -1.17 9.57 -1.07
C SER A 9 -1.60 8.23 -1.64
N ILE A 10 -1.54 7.14 -0.86
CA ILE A 10 -2.07 5.84 -1.26
C ILE A 10 -3.58 6.03 -1.45
N LEU A 11 -3.99 6.35 -2.68
CA LEU A 11 -5.38 6.53 -3.06
C LEU A 11 -5.95 5.15 -3.34
N THR A 12 -6.33 4.44 -2.27
CA THR A 12 -7.35 3.39 -2.38
C THR A 12 -8.67 4.03 -2.82
N SER A 13 -9.57 3.28 -3.47
CA SER A 13 -10.87 3.80 -3.96
C SER A 13 -11.70 4.52 -2.88
N ARG A 14 -11.46 4.20 -1.60
CA ARG A 14 -12.05 4.87 -0.42
C ARG A 14 -11.61 6.34 -0.25
N ASN A 15 -10.40 6.70 -0.68
CA ASN A 15 -9.82 8.04 -0.52
C ASN A 15 -10.13 8.99 -1.70
N LEU A 16 -10.70 8.49 -2.79
CA LEU A 16 -11.05 9.30 -3.97
C LEU A 16 -12.18 10.29 -3.69
N ASN A 17 -13.20 9.86 -2.93
CA ASN A 17 -14.32 10.73 -2.53
C ASN A 17 -13.88 11.86 -1.60
N LEU A 18 -12.94 11.56 -0.70
CA LEU A 18 -12.38 12.55 0.22
C LEU A 18 -11.55 13.59 -0.54
N TYR A 19 -10.72 13.16 -1.51
CA TYR A 19 -9.98 14.05 -2.40
C TYR A 19 -10.91 14.99 -3.18
N ASN A 20 -11.97 14.46 -3.80
CA ASN A 20 -12.92 15.26 -4.57
C ASN A 20 -13.62 16.31 -3.68
N THR A 21 -14.01 15.91 -2.45
CA THR A 21 -14.64 16.82 -1.48
C THR A 21 -13.70 17.95 -1.04
N ILE A 22 -12.41 17.65 -0.83
CA ILE A 22 -11.40 18.66 -0.45
C ILE A 22 -11.13 19.62 -1.62
N LYS A 23 -11.04 19.09 -2.84
CA LYS A 23 -10.84 19.87 -4.07
C LYS A 23 -12.00 20.85 -4.33
N GLU A 24 -13.24 20.44 -4.10
CA GLU A 24 -14.42 21.30 -4.24
C GLU A 24 -14.46 22.41 -3.18
N LYS A 25 -14.07 22.12 -1.94
CA LYS A 25 -14.11 23.09 -0.83
C LYS A 25 -12.93 24.07 -0.82
N ASN A 26 -11.81 23.74 -1.45
CA ASN A 26 -10.64 24.63 -1.57
C ASN A 26 -9.99 24.50 -2.95
N PRO A 27 -10.41 25.31 -3.94
CA PRO A 27 -9.90 25.20 -5.32
C PRO A 27 -8.42 25.58 -5.47
N THR A 28 -7.80 26.20 -4.46
CA THR A 28 -6.39 26.66 -4.48
C THR A 28 -5.42 25.73 -3.74
N THR A 29 -5.88 24.68 -3.05
CA THR A 29 -4.98 23.71 -2.40
C THR A 29 -4.43 22.72 -3.41
N ASN A 30 -3.38 23.13 -4.12
CA ASN A 30 -2.67 22.31 -5.09
C ASN A 30 -1.69 21.35 -4.38
N ALA A 31 -2.18 20.51 -3.48
CA ALA A 31 -1.31 19.78 -2.54
C ALA A 31 -0.51 18.62 -3.17
N TYR A 32 -0.76 18.21 -4.43
CA TYR A 32 -0.24 16.95 -4.97
C TYR A 32 -0.02 16.94 -6.49
N PHE A 33 0.93 17.73 -7.02
CA PHE A 33 1.26 17.78 -8.45
C PHE A 33 2.71 17.39 -8.79
N ARG A 34 3.23 16.31 -8.21
CA ARG A 34 4.50 15.73 -8.68
C ARG A 34 4.22 14.45 -9.46
N PRO A 35 4.69 14.25 -10.70
CA PRO A 35 4.46 13.00 -11.44
C PRO A 35 5.38 11.87 -10.95
N THR A 36 5.55 11.75 -9.63
CA THR A 36 6.43 10.76 -8.98
C THR A 36 5.57 9.89 -8.08
N TRP A 37 5.70 8.58 -8.26
CA TRP A 37 4.96 7.55 -7.53
C TRP A 37 5.85 6.31 -7.34
N ILE A 38 5.41 5.37 -6.50
CA ILE A 38 6.04 4.06 -6.29
C ILE A 38 4.99 2.97 -6.49
N ASP A 39 5.33 1.93 -7.25
CA ASP A 39 4.52 0.71 -7.36
C ASP A 39 5.09 -0.33 -6.41
N VAL A 40 4.20 -1.02 -5.71
CA VAL A 40 4.55 -2.08 -4.77
C VAL A 40 3.99 -3.40 -5.30
N ASN A 41 4.87 -4.37 -5.51
CA ASN A 41 4.47 -5.71 -5.95
C ASN A 41 4.06 -6.58 -4.76
N LEU A 42 2.75 -6.67 -4.49
CA LEU A 42 2.22 -7.50 -3.39
C LEU A 42 2.40 -9.00 -3.62
N SER A 43 2.50 -9.47 -4.87
CA SER A 43 2.78 -10.88 -5.16
C SER A 43 4.21 -11.27 -4.74
N ALA A 44 5.16 -10.33 -4.81
CA ALA A 44 6.50 -10.53 -4.29
C ALA A 44 6.49 -10.66 -2.76
N VAL A 45 5.75 -9.80 -2.06
CA VAL A 45 5.57 -9.85 -0.59
C VAL A 45 4.98 -11.19 -0.18
N HIS A 46 3.88 -11.60 -0.80
CA HIS A 46 3.24 -12.88 -0.55
C HIS A 46 4.21 -14.06 -0.78
N SER A 47 4.93 -14.06 -1.90
CA SER A 47 5.87 -15.15 -2.22
C SER A 47 7.02 -15.24 -1.23
N ASN A 48 7.57 -14.11 -0.80
CA ASN A 48 8.65 -14.06 0.19
C ASN A 48 8.19 -14.59 1.55
N VAL A 49 7.00 -14.18 2.01
CA VAL A 49 6.42 -14.64 3.28
C VAL A 49 6.12 -16.13 3.22
N ARG A 50 5.52 -16.63 2.13
CA ARG A 50 5.24 -18.06 1.94
C ARG A 50 6.52 -18.89 2.00
N LEU A 51 7.57 -18.48 1.29
CA LEU A 51 8.86 -19.18 1.29
C LEU A 51 9.50 -19.21 2.68
N LEU A 52 9.42 -18.11 3.44
CA LEU A 52 9.87 -18.07 4.83
C LEU A 52 9.06 -19.00 5.72
N LYS A 53 7.73 -19.00 5.56
CA LYS A 53 6.83 -19.88 6.32
C LYS A 53 7.13 -21.36 6.06
N GLU A 54 7.35 -21.73 4.81
CA GLU A 54 7.76 -23.08 4.41
C GLU A 54 9.11 -23.47 5.00
N TYR A 55 10.07 -22.54 5.02
CA TYR A 55 11.40 -22.76 5.56
C TYR A 55 11.42 -22.98 7.07
N ILE A 56 10.69 -22.16 7.84
CA ILE A 56 10.62 -22.29 9.31
C ILE A 56 9.69 -23.41 9.76
N GLY A 57 8.80 -23.87 8.88
CA GLY A 57 7.85 -24.94 9.11
C GLY A 57 6.53 -24.52 9.78
N GLU A 58 5.53 -25.39 9.67
CA GLU A 58 4.15 -25.08 10.07
C GLU A 58 3.99 -24.80 11.57
N LYS A 59 4.81 -25.43 12.41
CA LYS A 59 4.71 -25.32 13.89
C LYS A 59 5.25 -24.00 14.44
N VAL A 60 6.00 -23.23 13.65
CA VAL A 60 6.59 -21.96 14.08
C VAL A 60 5.71 -20.82 13.59
N HIS A 61 5.27 -19.94 14.50
CA HIS A 61 4.55 -18.73 14.10
C HIS A 61 5.52 -17.75 13.43
N LEU A 62 5.13 -17.27 12.25
CA LEU A 62 5.76 -16.13 11.60
C LEU A 62 4.98 -14.88 12.00
N MET A 63 5.64 -13.73 12.12
CA MET A 63 4.98 -12.45 12.39
C MET A 63 5.53 -11.40 11.43
N ALA A 64 4.65 -10.78 10.64
CA ALA A 64 5.03 -9.67 9.78
C ALA A 64 5.08 -8.36 10.57
N VAL A 65 6.26 -7.74 10.65
CA VAL A 65 6.42 -6.41 11.26
C VAL A 65 6.13 -5.36 10.19
N VAL A 66 5.06 -4.58 10.35
CA VAL A 66 4.61 -3.58 9.35
C VAL A 66 4.74 -2.12 9.83
N LYS A 67 5.75 -1.85 10.68
CA LYS A 67 6.03 -0.50 11.19
C LYS A 67 6.33 0.50 10.06
N GLY A 68 6.13 1.79 10.33
CA GLY A 68 6.44 2.85 9.36
C GLY A 68 5.61 2.77 8.07
N ASN A 69 4.31 2.50 8.19
CA ASN A 69 3.40 2.30 7.06
C ASN A 69 3.83 1.15 6.13
N GLY A 70 4.17 -0.03 6.68
CA GLY A 70 4.72 -1.13 5.89
C GLY A 70 6.07 -0.77 5.26
N TYR A 71 6.96 -0.11 6.02
CA TYR A 71 8.24 0.42 5.52
C TYR A 71 8.09 1.35 4.30
N GLY A 72 7.01 2.15 4.26
CA GLY A 72 6.69 3.04 3.15
C GLY A 72 5.93 2.39 1.99
N HIS A 73 5.61 1.09 2.07
CA HIS A 73 4.92 0.35 1.00
C HIS A 73 3.39 0.28 1.17
N GLY A 74 2.84 0.73 2.30
CA GLY A 74 1.42 0.65 2.65
C GLY A 74 1.14 -0.43 3.70
N MET A 75 0.77 -0.03 4.93
CA MET A 75 0.67 -1.01 6.02
C MET A 75 -0.43 -2.04 5.83
N LEU A 76 -1.57 -1.64 5.28
CA LEU A 76 -2.75 -2.50 5.20
C LEU A 76 -2.51 -3.57 4.14
N GLU A 77 -2.10 -3.14 2.95
CA GLU A 77 -1.83 -4.00 1.80
C GLU A 77 -0.70 -5.00 2.11
N ILE A 78 0.37 -4.56 2.78
CA ILE A 78 1.46 -5.45 3.20
C ILE A 78 1.01 -6.43 4.29
N ALA A 79 0.22 -5.99 5.27
CA ALA A 79 -0.28 -6.86 6.32
C ALA A 79 -1.20 -7.96 5.76
N GLU A 80 -2.14 -7.60 4.89
CA GLU A 80 -3.06 -8.54 4.23
C GLU A 80 -2.31 -9.56 3.36
N ALA A 81 -1.34 -9.09 2.56
CA ALA A 81 -0.51 -9.98 1.74
C ALA A 81 0.36 -10.93 2.58
N SER A 82 0.79 -10.49 3.77
CA SER A 82 1.60 -11.33 4.67
C SER A 82 0.75 -12.37 5.40
N ILE A 83 -0.40 -11.99 5.95
CA ILE A 83 -1.33 -12.91 6.65
C ILE A 83 -1.80 -14.00 5.70
N SER A 84 -2.20 -13.63 4.48
CA SER A 84 -2.62 -14.62 3.47
C SER A 84 -1.51 -15.59 3.04
N ALA A 85 -0.24 -15.21 3.22
CA ALA A 85 0.93 -16.03 2.91
C ALA A 85 1.45 -16.86 4.10
N GLY A 86 0.83 -16.75 5.29
CA GLY A 86 1.16 -17.58 6.46
C GLY A 86 1.96 -16.89 7.56
N ALA A 87 2.04 -15.56 7.55
CA ALA A 87 2.47 -14.75 8.71
C ALA A 87 1.33 -14.47 9.70
#